data_AF-A0A6N2CX50-F1
#
_entry.id   AF-A0A6N2CX50-F1
#
_cell.length_a   1.000
_cell.length_b   1.000
_cell.length_c   1.000
_cell.angle_alpha   90.00
_cell.angle_beta   90.00
_cell.angle_gamma   90.00
#
_symmetry.space_group_name_H-M   'P 1'
#
loop_
_entity.id
_entity.type
_entity.pdbx_description
1 polymer ?
#
loop_
_entity_poly.entity_id
_entity_poly.type
_entity_poly.pdbx_seq_one_letter_code
_entity_poly.pdbx_strand_id
1 'polypeptide(L)' 'MISIVGTYQNGNLKLDKEYISKSPVKVIVTFLEDIQSKSENGLSLADFSFSKSQKNLQNFKGSFANTVIDERRIEL' A
#
# COMPACT_ATOMS: atom_id res chain seq x y z
N MET A 1 -7.73 20.59 -18.77
CA MET A 1 -6.72 20.25 -17.75
C MET A 1 -5.37 20.68 -18.31
N ILE A 2 -4.63 21.55 -17.62
CA ILE A 2 -3.30 22.00 -18.09
C ILE A 2 -2.26 21.18 -17.35
N SER A 3 -1.32 20.57 -18.07
CA SER A 3 -0.18 19.88 -17.48
C SER A 3 1.04 20.80 -17.55
N ILE A 4 1.71 20.96 -16.41
CA ILE A 4 2.92 21.76 -16.29
C ILE A 4 4.06 20.81 -15.98
N VAL A 5 5.11 20.87 -16.79
CA VAL A 5 6.30 20.04 -16.64
C VAL A 5 7.34 20.80 -15.83
N GLY A 6 8.05 20.08 -14.98
CA GLY A 6 9.13 20.62 -14.18
C GLY A 6 9.97 19.52 -13.58
N THR A 7 11.11 19.93 -13.04
CA THR A 7 12.03 19.05 -12.32
C THR A 7 11.76 19.13 -10.83
N TYR A 8 11.60 17.98 -10.18
CA TYR A 8 11.49 17.88 -8.73
C TYR A 8 12.81 17.41 -8.12
N GLN A 9 13.27 18.07 -7.06
CA GLN A 9 14.43 17.63 -6.28
C GLN A 9 14.31 18.06 -4.82
N ASN A 10 14.33 17.10 -3.89
CA ASN A 10 14.38 17.33 -2.44
C ASN A 10 13.35 18.35 -1.93
N GLY A 11 12.08 18.18 -2.30
CA GLY A 11 10.99 19.08 -1.88
C GLY A 11 10.87 20.36 -2.71
N ASN A 12 11.79 20.63 -3.63
CA ASN A 12 11.74 21.79 -4.51
C ASN A 12 11.23 21.38 -5.89
N LEU A 13 10.22 22.09 -6.40
CA LEU A 13 9.71 21.93 -7.76
C LEU A 13 10.14 23.14 -8.60
N LYS A 14 10.95 22.89 -9.63
CA LYS A 14 11.33 23.90 -10.61
C LYS A 14 10.51 23.69 -11.88
N LEU A 15 9.62 24.63 -12.19
CA LEU A 15 8.82 24.58 -13.41
C LEU A 15 9.68 24.98 -14.62
N ASP A 16 9.51 24.26 -15.73
CA ASP A 16 10.23 24.59 -16.98
C ASP A 16 9.68 25.88 -17.61
N LYS A 17 8.40 26.16 -17.37
CA LYS A 17 7.72 27.39 -17.77
C LYS A 17 6.91 27.94 -16.61
N GLU A 18 7.00 29.25 -16.42
CA GLU A 18 6.18 29.95 -15.44
C GLU A 18 4.71 29.85 -15.79
N TYR A 19 3.87 29.62 -14.77
CA TYR A 19 2.43 29.60 -14.90
C TYR A 19 1.84 30.67 -13.98
N ILE A 20 1.23 31.69 -14.57
CA ILE A 20 0.64 32.82 -13.85
C ILE A 20 -0.87 32.63 -13.79
N SER A 21 -1.42 32.60 -12.58
CA SER A 21 -2.87 32.57 -12.34
C SER A 21 -3.29 33.80 -11.53
N LYS A 22 -4.43 34.40 -11.90
CA LYS A 22 -5.01 35.54 -11.18
C LYS A 22 -5.67 35.14 -9.86
N SER A 23 -6.01 33.87 -9.71
CA SER A 23 -6.67 33.31 -8.52
C SER A 23 -5.90 32.09 -7.99
N PRO A 24 -6.03 31.76 -6.69
CA PRO A 24 -5.46 30.55 -6.13
C PRO A 24 -6.02 29.30 -6.83
N VAL A 25 -5.14 28.36 -7.19
CA VAL A 25 -5.50 27.12 -7.89
C VAL A 25 -5.03 25.92 -7.08
N LYS A 26 -5.90 24.92 -6.91
CA LYS A 26 -5.52 23.64 -6.32
C LYS A 26 -4.70 22.84 -7.34
N VAL A 27 -3.55 22.33 -6.92
CA VAL A 27 -2.63 21.56 -7.76
C VAL A 27 -2.51 20.12 -7.28
N ILE A 28 -2.36 19.20 -8.24
CA ILE A 28 -2.03 17.79 -8.00
C ILE A 28 -0.67 17.58 -8.64
N VAL A 29 0.31 17.13 -7.86
CA VAL A 29 1.66 16.84 -8.35
C VAL A 29 1.76 15.34 -8.63
N THR A 30 2.12 14.98 -9.86
CA THR A 30 2.33 13.60 -10.28
C THR A 30 3.79 13.42 -10.65
N PHE A 31 4.48 12.52 -9.95
CA PHE A 31 5.85 12.16 -10.26
C PHE A 31 5.85 11.07 -11.33
N LEU A 32 6.70 11.21 -12.35
CA LEU A 32 6.81 10.25 -13.46
C LEU A 32 7.76 9.10 -13.15
N GLU A 33 8.52 9.20 -12.07
CA GLU A 33 9.29 8.06 -11.57
C GLU A 33 8.34 7.05 -10.97
N ASP A 34 8.55 5.78 -11.30
CA ASP A 34 8.06 4.68 -10.47
C ASP A 34 8.73 4.83 -9.12
N ILE A 35 8.08 5.57 -8.22
CA ILE A 35 8.40 5.52 -6.82
C ILE A 35 8.21 4.04 -6.50
N GLN A 36 9.31 3.31 -6.33
CA GLN A 36 9.26 2.09 -5.55
C GLN A 36 8.79 2.57 -4.21
N SER A 37 7.47 2.50 -3.99
CA SER A 37 6.89 2.54 -2.68
C SER A 37 7.53 1.36 -2.00
N LYS A 38 8.67 1.63 -1.38
CA LYS A 38 9.22 0.82 -0.33
C LYS A 38 8.09 0.78 0.68
N SER A 39 7.19 -0.19 0.54
CA SER A 39 6.42 -0.66 1.66
C SER A 39 7.45 -1.28 2.59
N GLU A 40 8.19 -0.43 3.30
CA GLU A 40 9.20 -0.84 4.29
C GLU A 40 8.55 -1.69 5.39
N ASN A 41 7.22 -1.75 5.43
CA ASN A 41 6.41 -2.52 6.39
C ASN A 41 5.51 -3.59 5.74
N GLY A 42 5.73 -3.97 4.48
CA GLY A 42 4.92 -4.99 3.81
C GLY A 42 5.50 -6.40 3.99
N LEU A 43 4.68 -7.38 4.34
CA LEU A 43 5.09 -8.78 4.24
C LEU A 43 5.28 -9.15 2.78
N SER A 44 6.45 -9.70 2.46
CA SER A 44 6.77 -10.28 1.16
C SER A 44 6.32 -11.75 1.10
N LEU A 45 6.19 -12.30 -0.11
CA LEU A 45 5.89 -13.74 -0.27
C LEU A 45 6.93 -14.65 0.40
N ALA A 46 8.17 -14.18 0.55
CA ALA A 46 9.23 -14.91 1.23
C ALA A 46 9.01 -15.01 2.76
N ASP A 47 8.19 -14.13 3.34
CA ASP A 47 7.85 -14.17 4.76
C ASP A 47 6.82 -15.28 5.09
N PHE A 48 6.18 -15.86 4.07
CA PHE A 48 5.22 -16.95 4.22
C PHE A 48 5.87 -18.30 3.92
N SER A 49 5.70 -19.27 4.84
CA SER A 49 6.22 -20.63 4.66
C SER A 49 5.20 -21.68 5.10
N PHE A 50 4.68 -22.43 4.13
CA PHE A 50 3.74 -23.52 4.40
C PHE A 50 4.35 -24.62 5.27
N SER A 51 5.63 -24.95 5.05
CA SER A 51 6.33 -25.96 5.86
C SER A 51 6.45 -25.52 7.33
N LYS A 52 6.73 -24.23 7.58
CA LYS A 52 6.77 -23.69 8.95
C LYS A 52 5.40 -23.78 9.61
N SER A 53 4.33 -23.41 8.90
CA SER A 53 2.95 -23.53 9.40
C SER A 53 2.58 -24.98 9.70
N GLN A 54 2.93 -25.93 8.83
CA GLN A 54 2.65 -27.35 9.03
C GLN A 54 3.34 -27.90 10.30
N LYS A 55 4.61 -27.53 10.53
CA LYS A 55 5.32 -27.90 11.77
C LYS A 55 4.67 -27.31 13.00
N ASN A 56 4.31 -26.02 12.97
CA ASN A 56 3.67 -25.34 14.09
C ASN A 56 2.32 -25.96 14.45
N LEU A 57 1.59 -26.49 13.47
CA LEU A 57 0.26 -27.06 13.63
C LEU A 57 0.25 -28.57 13.87
N GLN A 58 1.41 -29.24 13.94
CA GLN A 58 1.49 -30.70 14.03
C GLN A 58 0.72 -31.29 15.22
N ASN A 59 0.70 -30.58 16.35
CA ASN A 59 0.03 -31.01 17.58
C ASN A 59 -1.28 -30.28 17.84
N PHE A 60 -1.70 -29.39 16.92
CA PHE A 60 -2.94 -28.65 17.05
C PHE A 60 -4.12 -29.56 16.69
N LYS A 61 -5.02 -29.80 17.66
CA LYS A 61 -6.18 -30.69 17.49
C LYS A 61 -7.46 -29.95 17.10
N GLY A 62 -7.41 -28.62 17.01
CA GLY A 62 -8.55 -27.79 16.64
C GLY A 62 -8.78 -27.76 15.14
N SER A 63 -10.00 -27.43 14.74
CA SER A 63 -10.36 -27.16 13.35
C SER A 63 -10.81 -25.71 13.24
N PHE A 64 -10.21 -24.97 12.31
CA PHE A 64 -10.64 -23.60 11.99
C PHE A 64 -12.11 -23.56 11.58
N ALA A 65 -12.58 -24.59 10.85
CA ALA A 65 -13.97 -24.69 10.43
C ALA A 65 -14.94 -24.74 11.62
N ASN A 66 -14.57 -25.42 12.71
CA ASN A 66 -15.42 -25.49 13.90
C ASN A 66 -15.55 -24.11 14.56
N THR A 67 -14.44 -23.38 14.67
CA THR A 67 -14.46 -22.02 15.23
C THR A 67 -15.33 -21.07 14.41
N VAL A 68 -15.26 -21.15 13.07
CA VAL A 68 -16.12 -20.34 12.18
C VAL A 68 -17.59 -20.71 12.31
N ILE A 69 -17.91 -22.00 12.47
CA ILE A 69 -19.29 -22.46 12.69
C ILE A 69 -19.83 -21.93 14.02
N ASP A 70 -19.03 -21.98 15.08
CA ASP A 70 -19.42 -21.49 16.40
C ASP A 70 -19.64 -19.97 16.40
N GLU A 71 -18.76 -19.21 15.75
CA GLU A 71 -18.91 -17.76 15.56
C GLU A 71 -20.24 -17.41 14.88
N ARG A 72 -20.58 -18.09 13.78
CA ARG A 72 -21.83 -17.84 13.03
C ARG A 72 -23.10 -18.26 13.77
N ARG A 73 -23.01 -19.18 14.73
CA ARG A 73 -24.16 -19.58 15.56
C ARG A 73 -24.44 -18.59 16.69
N ILE A 74 -23.47 -17.81 17.11
CA ILE A 74 -23.63 -16.77 18.14
C ILE A 74 -24.29 -15.51 17.55
N GLU A 75 -24.11 -15.26 16.26
CA GLU A 75 -24.68 -14.10 15.55
C GLU A 75 -26.18 -14.27 15.14
N LEU A 76 -26.80 -15.42 15.44
CA LEU A 76 -28.22 -15.74 15.14
C LEU A 76 -29.07 -15.73 16.42
#